data_AF-A0A9P4TGA6-F1
#
_entry.id   AF-A0A9P4TGA6-F1
#
_cell.length_a   1.000
_cell.length_b   1.000
_cell.length_c   1.000
_cell.angle_alpha   90.00
_cell.angle_beta   90.00
_cell.angle_gamma   90.00
#
_symmetry.space_group_name_H-M   'P 1'
#
loop_
_entity.id
_entity.type
_entity.pdbx_description
1 polymer ?
#
loop_
_entity_poly.entity_id
_entity_poly.type
_entity_poly.pdbx_seq_one_letter_code
_entity_poly.pdbx_strand_id
1 'polypeptide(L)'
;MIVDQFEEVLRKTSAIPLPTASPTGVAPIPSVVPDSPEYQFVGESGTKTLWVVFIIMLISSGVFSGLAWRVPVQKRLFYVITTLITITAAISYFAMATGQGVSVHHIHVREQHDHVPDTHHEIQRQIFWARYVDWAITTPLLLLDLGLLAGMNGAHLSIAIVADLIMVLTGLFAAFGSEGTPAKWGWYTIACFAYLIVVWQLGVNGRAAVQAKGQNVSSFFLAIAGYTLLLWTAYPIVWGFADGARQVGVDGEIIAYAILDVLAKPVFGTWLIITHAKLRETDVDLGGFWANGLNREGALRLNDDDGA
;
A
#
# COMPACT_ATOMS: atom_id res chain seq x y z
N MET A 1 91.07 -45.32 26.84
CA MET A 1 90.37 -44.74 28.01
C MET A 1 90.07 -43.23 27.90
N ILE A 2 90.10 -42.64 26.70
CA ILE A 2 89.58 -41.27 26.43
C ILE A 2 88.58 -41.31 25.24
N VAL A 3 88.75 -42.27 24.32
CA VAL A 3 87.84 -42.49 23.19
C VAL A 3 86.48 -43.04 23.64
N ASP A 4 86.45 -43.96 24.61
CA ASP A 4 85.20 -44.59 25.08
C ASP A 4 84.24 -43.62 25.79
N GLN A 5 84.79 -42.61 26.48
CA GLN A 5 83.98 -41.56 27.12
C GLN A 5 83.35 -40.61 26.10
N PHE A 6 83.97 -40.42 24.94
CA PHE A 6 83.45 -39.53 23.89
C PHE A 6 82.26 -40.15 23.15
N GLU A 7 82.30 -41.46 22.90
CA GLU A 7 81.17 -42.19 22.31
C GLU A 7 79.96 -42.28 23.24
N GLU A 8 80.19 -42.42 24.56
CA GLU A 8 79.10 -42.47 25.54
C GLU A 8 78.39 -41.11 25.69
N VAL A 9 79.13 -40.00 25.56
CA VAL A 9 78.56 -38.64 25.55
C VAL A 9 77.76 -38.40 24.27
N LEU A 10 78.24 -38.84 23.10
CA LEU A 10 77.50 -38.72 21.82
C LEU A 10 76.21 -39.56 21.80
N ARG A 11 76.21 -40.75 22.43
CA ARG A 11 75.00 -41.57 22.60
C ARG A 11 73.98 -40.95 23.55
N LYS A 12 74.42 -40.23 24.60
CA LYS A 12 73.49 -39.57 25.56
C LYS A 12 72.87 -38.28 25.00
N THR A 13 73.52 -37.59 24.07
CA THR A 13 72.99 -36.35 23.45
C THR A 13 71.94 -36.61 22.36
N SER A 14 71.89 -37.82 21.78
CA SER A 14 70.90 -38.20 20.76
C SER A 14 69.53 -38.63 21.33
N ALA A 15 69.38 -38.65 22.65
CA ALA A 15 68.15 -39.03 23.35
C ALA A 15 67.35 -37.82 23.90
N ILE A 16 67.59 -36.61 23.39
CA ILE A 16 66.71 -35.47 23.65
C ILE A 16 65.50 -35.62 22.73
N PRO A 17 64.28 -35.85 23.25
CA PRO A 17 63.10 -35.83 22.40
C PRO A 17 62.98 -34.42 21.83
N LEU A 18 62.97 -34.28 20.49
CA LEU A 18 62.51 -33.02 19.90
C LEU A 18 61.10 -32.75 20.45
N PRO A 19 60.76 -31.51 20.83
CA PRO A 19 59.37 -31.16 21.05
C PRO A 19 58.65 -31.40 19.72
N THR A 20 57.92 -32.52 19.63
CA THR A 20 56.92 -32.70 18.59
C THR A 20 55.95 -31.55 18.76
N ALA A 21 55.92 -30.64 17.79
CA ALA A 21 54.89 -29.62 17.72
C ALA A 21 53.54 -30.33 17.85
N SER A 22 52.87 -30.14 18.98
CA SER A 22 51.46 -30.48 19.09
C SER A 22 50.78 -29.76 17.92
N PRO A 23 50.05 -30.45 17.04
CA PRO A 23 49.27 -29.74 16.04
C PRO A 23 48.32 -28.87 16.85
N THR A 24 48.52 -27.55 16.82
CA THR A 24 47.51 -26.59 17.23
C THR A 24 46.40 -26.77 16.21
N GLY A 25 45.56 -27.77 16.45
CA GLY A 25 44.33 -28.03 15.71
C GLY A 25 43.36 -26.91 16.04
N VAL A 26 43.67 -25.71 15.57
CA VAL A 26 42.64 -24.71 15.34
C VAL A 26 41.76 -25.37 14.29
N ALA A 27 40.58 -25.81 14.70
CA ALA A 27 39.60 -26.35 13.78
C ALA A 27 39.48 -25.35 12.61
N PRO A 28 39.51 -25.82 11.35
CA PRO A 28 39.35 -24.92 10.22
C PRO A 28 38.09 -24.10 10.45
N ILE A 29 38.24 -22.77 10.41
CA ILE A 29 37.11 -21.84 10.52
C ILE A 29 36.11 -22.32 9.46
N PRO A 30 34.84 -22.60 9.82
CA PRO A 30 33.83 -22.99 8.85
C PRO A 30 33.86 -21.96 7.71
N SER A 31 34.14 -22.41 6.50
CA SER A 31 34.06 -21.54 5.34
C SER A 31 32.60 -21.16 5.18
N VAL A 32 32.23 -19.96 5.61
CA VAL A 32 30.91 -19.39 5.34
C VAL A 32 30.87 -19.14 3.84
N VAL A 33 30.36 -20.13 3.10
CA VAL A 33 29.99 -19.93 1.70
C VAL A 33 28.86 -18.88 1.74
N PRO A 34 28.98 -17.74 1.04
CA PRO A 34 27.90 -16.78 0.97
C PRO A 34 26.65 -17.49 0.45
N ASP A 35 25.57 -17.48 1.23
CA ASP A 35 24.29 -18.05 0.81
C ASP A 35 23.83 -17.34 -0.47
N SER A 36 23.31 -18.11 -1.42
CA SER A 36 22.67 -17.54 -2.60
C SER A 36 21.48 -16.67 -2.18
N PRO A 37 21.26 -15.51 -2.83
CA PRO A 37 20.17 -14.62 -2.46
C PRO A 37 18.80 -15.32 -2.55
N GLU A 38 17.95 -15.09 -1.56
CA GLU A 38 16.57 -15.58 -1.56
C GLU A 38 15.73 -14.72 -2.51
N TYR A 39 15.11 -15.36 -3.52
CA TYR A 39 14.25 -14.69 -4.49
C TYR A 39 12.79 -14.77 -4.06
N GLN A 40 12.25 -13.66 -3.57
CA GLN A 40 10.83 -13.52 -3.21
C GLN A 40 10.09 -12.81 -4.35
N PHE A 41 9.78 -13.56 -5.41
CA PHE A 41 9.12 -13.04 -6.62
C PHE A 41 7.69 -13.57 -6.72
N VAL A 42 6.89 -12.92 -7.57
CA VAL A 42 5.53 -13.36 -7.86
C VAL A 42 5.52 -14.76 -8.49
N GLY A 43 4.65 -15.60 -7.96
CA GLY A 43 4.35 -16.93 -8.47
C GLY A 43 3.07 -16.94 -9.30
N GLU A 44 2.67 -18.14 -9.72
CA GLU A 44 1.53 -18.33 -10.61
C GLU A 44 0.21 -17.83 -10.00
N SER A 45 0.03 -17.99 -8.68
CA SER A 45 -1.20 -17.58 -8.00
C SER A 45 -1.31 -16.05 -7.92
N GLY A 46 -0.22 -15.36 -7.65
CA GLY A 46 -0.16 -13.90 -7.67
C GLY A 46 -0.42 -13.36 -9.08
N THR A 47 0.24 -13.90 -10.11
CA THR A 47 0.02 -13.48 -11.50
C THR A 47 -1.43 -13.67 -11.97
N LYS A 48 -2.03 -14.83 -11.68
CA LYS A 48 -3.45 -15.08 -12.00
C LYS A 48 -4.36 -14.08 -11.32
N THR A 49 -4.12 -13.81 -10.04
CA THR A 49 -4.90 -12.84 -9.25
C THR A 49 -4.84 -11.44 -9.87
N LEU A 50 -3.66 -10.98 -10.29
CA LEU A 50 -3.50 -9.66 -10.93
C LEU A 50 -4.36 -9.53 -12.20
N TRP A 51 -4.36 -10.57 -13.06
CA TRP A 51 -5.19 -10.60 -14.27
C TRP A 51 -6.69 -10.66 -13.98
N VAL A 52 -7.10 -11.45 -12.98
CA VAL A 52 -8.51 -11.54 -12.56
C VAL A 52 -9.01 -10.18 -12.09
N VAL A 53 -8.25 -9.50 -11.23
CA VAL A 53 -8.67 -8.18 -10.71
C VAL A 53 -8.64 -7.12 -11.80
N PHE A 54 -7.66 -7.14 -12.72
CA PHE A 54 -7.68 -6.28 -13.91
C PHE A 54 -9.02 -6.38 -14.65
N ILE A 55 -9.49 -7.60 -14.93
CA ILE A 55 -10.76 -7.83 -15.64
C ILE A 55 -11.94 -7.31 -14.81
N ILE A 56 -11.98 -7.58 -13.50
CA ILE A 56 -13.03 -7.09 -12.60
C ILE A 56 -13.10 -5.56 -12.62
N MET A 57 -11.96 -4.88 -12.52
CA MET A 57 -11.88 -3.42 -12.54
C MET A 57 -12.34 -2.87 -13.89
N LEU A 58 -11.89 -3.46 -15.01
CA LEU A 58 -12.26 -3.05 -16.35
C LEU A 58 -13.77 -3.20 -16.61
N ILE A 59 -14.37 -4.33 -16.23
CA ILE A 59 -15.82 -4.55 -16.33
C ILE A 59 -16.56 -3.51 -15.48
N SER A 60 -16.12 -3.28 -14.25
CA SER A 60 -16.74 -2.31 -13.34
C SER A 60 -16.70 -0.89 -13.92
N SER A 61 -15.57 -0.48 -14.52
CA SER A 61 -15.46 0.79 -15.23
C SER A 61 -16.44 0.91 -16.38
N GLY A 62 -16.60 -0.15 -17.18
CA GLY A 62 -17.57 -0.19 -18.28
C GLY A 62 -19.01 -0.06 -17.78
N VAL A 63 -19.36 -0.76 -16.69
CA VAL A 63 -20.67 -0.67 -16.05
C VAL A 63 -20.93 0.74 -15.52
N PHE A 64 -20.02 1.31 -14.74
CA PHE A 64 -20.21 2.65 -14.16
C PHE A 64 -20.29 3.75 -15.24
N SER A 65 -19.46 3.64 -16.29
CA SER A 65 -19.55 4.53 -17.46
C SER A 65 -20.89 4.41 -18.18
N GLY A 66 -21.36 3.18 -18.42
CA GLY A 66 -22.63 2.92 -19.08
C GLY A 66 -23.83 3.41 -18.26
N LEU A 67 -23.77 3.30 -16.92
CA LEU A 67 -24.76 3.89 -16.03
C LEU A 67 -24.71 5.42 -16.07
N ALA A 68 -23.51 6.02 -16.08
CA ALA A 68 -23.33 7.47 -16.16
C ALA A 68 -24.02 8.07 -17.39
N TRP A 69 -23.94 7.41 -18.55
CA TRP A 69 -24.58 7.88 -19.80
C TRP A 69 -26.10 8.01 -19.72
N ARG A 70 -26.76 7.29 -18.80
CA ARG A 70 -28.22 7.33 -18.62
C ARG A 70 -28.68 8.45 -17.68
N VAL A 71 -27.76 9.12 -17.00
CA VAL A 71 -28.04 10.18 -16.02
C VAL A 71 -27.78 11.54 -16.66
N PRO A 72 -28.47 12.65 -16.33
CA PRO A 72 -28.12 13.99 -16.81
C PRO A 72 -26.75 14.45 -16.28
N VAL A 73 -26.00 15.25 -17.05
CA VAL A 73 -24.59 15.63 -16.75
C VAL A 73 -24.41 16.19 -15.33
N GLN A 74 -25.37 16.98 -14.85
CA GLN A 74 -25.34 17.62 -13.54
C GLN A 74 -25.35 16.63 -12.37
N LYS A 75 -25.82 15.40 -12.61
CA LYS A 75 -25.93 14.33 -11.59
C LYS A 75 -24.93 13.20 -11.80
N ARG A 76 -24.04 13.32 -12.79
CA ARG A 76 -23.06 12.27 -13.15
C ARG A 76 -21.83 12.22 -12.26
N LEU A 77 -21.61 13.21 -11.38
CA LEU A 77 -20.31 13.38 -10.73
C LEU A 77 -19.83 12.11 -9.99
N PHE A 78 -20.66 11.52 -9.13
CA PHE A 78 -20.33 10.26 -8.44
C PHE A 78 -20.01 9.13 -9.43
N TYR A 79 -20.78 8.99 -10.50
CA TYR A 79 -20.53 7.97 -11.53
C TYR A 79 -19.17 8.19 -12.22
N VAL A 80 -18.82 9.45 -12.50
CA VAL A 80 -17.54 9.80 -13.13
C VAL A 80 -16.39 9.51 -12.19
N ILE A 81 -16.47 9.94 -10.93
CA ILE A 81 -15.41 9.71 -9.93
C ILE A 81 -15.22 8.20 -9.71
N THR A 82 -16.29 7.45 -9.49
CA THR A 82 -16.23 5.99 -9.32
C THR A 82 -15.71 5.27 -10.58
N THR A 83 -16.02 5.77 -11.78
CA THR A 83 -15.44 5.27 -13.04
C THR A 83 -13.93 5.52 -13.08
N LEU A 84 -13.47 6.73 -12.75
CA LEU A 84 -12.04 7.07 -12.72
C LEU A 84 -11.27 6.20 -11.70
N ILE A 85 -11.89 5.90 -10.55
CA ILE A 85 -11.32 4.99 -9.55
C ILE A 85 -11.04 3.62 -10.17
N THR A 86 -12.04 3.02 -10.82
CA THR A 86 -11.92 1.68 -11.39
C THR A 86 -11.02 1.64 -12.64
N ILE A 87 -11.01 2.69 -13.46
CA ILE A 87 -10.10 2.78 -14.62
C ILE A 87 -8.65 2.86 -14.15
N THR A 88 -8.37 3.70 -13.16
CA THR A 88 -7.02 3.85 -12.60
C THR A 88 -6.54 2.52 -12.02
N ALA A 89 -7.40 1.83 -11.25
CA ALA A 89 -7.10 0.52 -10.73
C ALA A 89 -6.85 -0.51 -11.86
N ALA A 90 -7.69 -0.53 -12.90
CA ALA A 90 -7.48 -1.43 -14.05
C ALA A 90 -6.10 -1.21 -14.70
N ILE A 91 -5.71 0.05 -14.94
CA ILE A 91 -4.39 0.37 -15.50
C ILE A 91 -3.26 -0.11 -14.58
N SER A 92 -3.37 0.10 -13.27
CA SER A 92 -2.37 -0.35 -12.31
C SER A 92 -2.25 -1.88 -12.24
N TYR A 93 -3.38 -2.60 -12.17
CA TYR A 93 -3.39 -4.06 -12.18
C TYR A 93 -2.81 -4.63 -13.48
N PHE A 94 -3.08 -4.00 -14.63
CA PHE A 94 -2.45 -4.37 -15.90
C PHE A 94 -0.93 -4.14 -15.88
N ALA A 95 -0.46 -2.98 -15.39
CA ALA A 95 0.96 -2.68 -15.26
C ALA A 95 1.68 -3.66 -14.31
N MET A 96 1.04 -4.05 -13.21
CA MET A 96 1.57 -5.05 -12.28
C MET A 96 1.59 -6.45 -12.91
N ALA A 97 0.52 -6.86 -13.60
CA ALA A 97 0.41 -8.17 -14.26
C ALA A 97 1.43 -8.35 -15.39
N THR A 98 1.78 -7.26 -16.08
CA THR A 98 2.77 -7.24 -17.17
C THR A 98 4.21 -6.99 -16.69
N GLY A 99 4.40 -6.73 -15.38
CA GLY A 99 5.71 -6.50 -14.78
C GLY A 99 6.25 -5.07 -14.89
N GLN A 100 5.56 -4.14 -15.57
CA GLN A 100 5.98 -2.74 -15.71
C GLN A 100 5.85 -1.94 -14.40
N GLY A 101 4.94 -2.37 -13.52
CA GLY A 101 4.66 -1.75 -12.22
C GLY A 101 5.42 -2.35 -11.04
N VAL A 102 6.54 -3.03 -11.30
CA VAL A 102 7.29 -3.81 -10.31
C VAL A 102 8.74 -3.35 -10.24
N SER A 103 9.34 -3.38 -9.05
CA SER A 103 10.78 -3.16 -8.83
C SER A 103 11.33 -4.23 -7.91
N VAL A 104 12.61 -4.58 -8.04
CA VAL A 104 13.28 -5.52 -7.14
C VAL A 104 14.05 -4.73 -6.09
N HIS A 105 13.64 -4.88 -4.83
CA HIS A 105 14.35 -4.31 -3.71
C HIS A 105 15.37 -5.32 -3.18
N HIS A 106 16.62 -4.88 -3.04
CA HIS A 106 17.73 -5.67 -2.52
C HIS A 106 17.88 -5.38 -1.04
N ILE A 107 17.80 -6.43 -0.23
CA ILE A 107 17.78 -6.32 1.22
C ILE A 107 18.88 -7.16 1.81
N HIS A 108 19.64 -6.57 2.72
CA HIS A 108 20.64 -7.28 3.52
C HIS A 108 20.08 -7.45 4.94
N VAL A 109 19.78 -8.69 5.32
CA VAL A 109 19.33 -9.03 6.67
C VAL A 109 20.53 -9.53 7.47
N ARG A 110 20.70 -8.99 8.68
CA ARG A 110 21.68 -9.47 9.67
C ARG A 110 20.93 -10.31 10.70
N GLU A 111 21.23 -11.60 10.76
CA GLU A 111 20.79 -12.46 11.85
C GLU A 111 21.85 -12.45 12.95
N GLN A 112 21.43 -11.99 14.13
CA GLN A 112 22.26 -11.97 15.31
C GLN A 112 22.13 -13.32 16.03
N HIS A 113 23.26 -13.93 16.37
CA HIS A 113 23.30 -15.18 17.12
C HIS A 113 24.03 -14.99 18.45
N ASP A 114 23.56 -15.67 19.50
CA ASP A 114 24.12 -15.48 20.85
C ASP A 114 25.54 -16.07 21.01
N HIS A 115 25.85 -17.16 20.30
CA HIS A 115 27.06 -17.96 20.50
C HIS A 115 27.86 -18.24 19.21
N VAL A 116 27.44 -17.68 18.07
CA VAL A 116 28.16 -17.76 16.80
C VAL A 116 28.20 -16.38 16.13
N PRO A 117 29.16 -16.10 15.22
CA PRO A 117 29.18 -14.85 14.48
C PRO A 117 27.87 -14.63 13.71
N ASP A 118 27.48 -13.36 13.59
CA ASP A 118 26.27 -12.99 12.86
C ASP A 118 26.32 -13.47 11.41
N THR A 119 25.19 -13.92 10.92
CA THR A 119 25.02 -14.33 9.53
C THR A 119 24.33 -13.23 8.73
N HIS A 120 24.64 -13.17 7.45
CA HIS A 120 24.06 -12.21 6.52
C HIS A 120 23.36 -12.95 5.40
N HIS A 121 22.12 -12.59 5.12
CA HIS A 121 21.32 -13.17 4.04
C HIS A 121 20.85 -12.04 3.14
N GLU A 122 20.97 -12.25 1.84
CA GLU A 122 20.46 -11.31 0.85
C GLU A 122 19.08 -11.76 0.39
N ILE A 123 18.11 -10.85 0.43
CA ILE A 123 16.75 -11.09 -0.06
C ILE A 123 16.48 -10.13 -1.22
N GLN A 124 16.06 -10.68 -2.35
CA GLN A 124 15.55 -9.92 -3.47
C GLN A 124 14.03 -10.06 -3.51
N ARG A 125 13.32 -9.01 -3.09
CA ARG A 125 11.84 -9.00 -3.05
C ARG A 125 11.28 -8.10 -4.12
N GLN A 126 10.28 -8.60 -4.86
CA GLN A 126 9.50 -7.79 -5.78
C GLN A 126 8.54 -6.87 -5.01
N ILE A 127 8.62 -5.57 -5.27
CA ILE A 127 7.73 -4.54 -4.76
C ILE A 127 6.85 -4.04 -5.91
N PHE A 128 5.54 -4.11 -5.69
CA PHE A 128 4.52 -3.68 -6.65
C PHE A 128 4.22 -2.18 -6.48
N TRP A 129 5.18 -1.34 -6.84
CA TRP A 129 5.10 0.12 -6.62
C TRP A 129 3.93 0.79 -7.35
N ALA A 130 3.48 0.22 -8.48
CA ALA A 130 2.30 0.74 -9.20
C ALA A 130 1.01 0.73 -8.35
N ARG A 131 0.94 -0.13 -7.32
CA ARG A 131 -0.12 -0.15 -6.33
C ARG A 131 -0.23 1.16 -5.57
N TYR A 132 0.91 1.74 -5.18
CA TYR A 132 0.93 3.01 -4.46
C TYR A 132 0.58 4.19 -5.36
N VAL A 133 0.89 4.11 -6.66
CA VAL A 133 0.43 5.10 -7.65
C VAL A 133 -1.08 5.01 -7.85
N ASP A 134 -1.63 3.80 -7.93
CA ASP A 134 -3.09 3.59 -7.93
C ASP A 134 -3.72 4.22 -6.70
N TRP A 135 -3.22 3.90 -5.50
CA TRP A 135 -3.77 4.44 -4.26
C TRP A 135 -3.67 5.96 -4.21
N ALA A 136 -2.52 6.54 -4.56
CA ALA A 136 -2.34 8.00 -4.56
C ALA A 136 -3.31 8.76 -5.47
N ILE A 137 -3.96 8.08 -6.42
CA ILE A 137 -5.02 8.65 -7.27
C ILE A 137 -6.41 8.24 -6.78
N THR A 138 -6.61 6.96 -6.45
CA THR A 138 -7.94 6.40 -6.15
C THR A 138 -8.41 6.69 -4.74
N THR A 139 -7.54 6.76 -3.75
CA THR A 139 -7.93 7.07 -2.37
C THR A 139 -8.36 8.54 -2.22
N PRO A 140 -7.73 9.54 -2.86
CA PRO A 140 -8.29 10.90 -2.92
C PRO A 140 -9.65 10.97 -3.61
N LEU A 141 -9.87 10.19 -4.68
CA LEU A 141 -11.16 10.13 -5.36
C LEU A 141 -12.24 9.48 -4.49
N LEU A 142 -11.90 8.44 -3.72
CA LEU A 142 -12.81 7.83 -2.73
C LEU A 142 -13.18 8.83 -1.63
N LEU A 143 -12.21 9.62 -1.15
CA LEU A 143 -12.46 10.70 -0.19
C LEU A 143 -13.30 11.82 -0.79
N LEU A 144 -13.13 12.13 -2.07
CA LEU A 144 -13.97 13.08 -2.79
C LEU A 144 -15.42 12.59 -2.84
N ASP A 145 -15.67 11.32 -3.19
CA ASP A 145 -17.01 10.73 -3.15
C ASP A 145 -17.62 10.82 -1.73
N LEU A 146 -16.89 10.41 -0.69
CA LEU A 146 -17.38 10.48 0.70
C LEU A 146 -17.61 11.92 1.18
N GLY A 147 -16.71 12.83 0.84
CA GLY A 147 -16.79 14.24 1.23
C GLY A 147 -17.97 14.96 0.56
N LEU A 148 -18.20 14.69 -0.72
CA LEU A 148 -19.36 15.19 -1.46
C LEU A 148 -20.67 14.64 -0.89
N LEU A 149 -20.71 13.34 -0.56
CA LEU A 149 -21.86 12.71 0.07
C LEU A 149 -22.18 13.35 1.43
N ALA A 150 -21.17 13.57 2.28
CA ALA A 150 -21.33 14.24 3.56
C ALA A 150 -21.64 15.75 3.44
N GLY A 151 -21.28 16.38 2.33
CA GLY A 151 -21.30 17.85 2.21
C GLY A 151 -20.19 18.52 3.01
N MET A 152 -19.01 17.90 3.08
CA MET A 152 -17.85 18.48 3.75
C MET A 152 -17.41 19.77 3.06
N ASN A 153 -16.98 20.76 3.85
CA ASN A 153 -16.37 21.96 3.28
C ASN A 153 -15.01 21.64 2.64
N GLY A 154 -14.59 22.50 1.71
CA GLY A 154 -13.35 22.31 0.96
C GLY A 154 -12.09 22.27 1.83
N ALA A 155 -12.07 22.94 2.98
CA ALA A 155 -10.91 22.93 3.87
C ALA A 155 -10.71 21.55 4.54
N HIS A 156 -11.77 20.99 5.14
CA HIS A 156 -11.72 19.64 5.72
C HIS A 156 -11.45 18.57 4.68
N LEU A 157 -12.08 18.67 3.50
CA LEU A 157 -11.83 17.75 2.39
C LEU A 157 -10.39 17.83 1.88
N SER A 158 -9.82 19.04 1.76
CA SER A 158 -8.43 19.22 1.34
C SER A 158 -7.46 18.61 2.36
N ILE A 159 -7.72 18.78 3.66
CA ILE A 159 -6.89 18.15 4.71
C ILE A 159 -6.99 16.63 4.61
N ALA A 160 -8.18 16.07 4.38
CA ALA A 160 -8.36 14.62 4.22
C ALA A 160 -7.54 14.10 3.02
N ILE A 161 -7.63 14.76 1.87
CA ILE A 161 -6.90 14.37 0.64
C ILE A 161 -5.39 14.50 0.83
N VAL A 162 -4.90 15.59 1.43
CA VAL A 162 -3.46 15.76 1.65
C VAL A 162 -2.92 14.75 2.66
N ALA A 163 -3.65 14.49 3.74
CA ALA A 163 -3.29 13.46 4.70
C ALA A 163 -3.26 12.06 4.05
N ASP A 164 -4.22 11.78 3.17
CA ASP A 164 -4.27 10.54 2.40
C ASP A 164 -3.08 10.37 1.44
N LEU A 165 -2.70 11.44 0.72
CA LEU A 165 -1.50 11.42 -0.10
C LEU A 165 -0.23 11.18 0.73
N ILE A 166 -0.11 11.84 1.89
CA ILE A 166 1.00 11.60 2.82
C ILE A 166 1.00 10.14 3.27
N MET A 167 -0.16 9.59 3.64
CA MET A 167 -0.31 8.19 4.05
C MET A 167 0.21 7.24 2.97
N VAL A 168 -0.23 7.40 1.72
CA VAL A 168 0.17 6.50 0.62
C VAL A 168 1.65 6.64 0.29
N LEU A 169 2.16 7.87 0.15
CA LEU A 169 3.56 8.10 -0.25
C LEU A 169 4.55 7.67 0.83
N THR A 170 4.22 7.90 2.10
CA THR A 170 5.07 7.42 3.20
C THR A 170 5.00 5.90 3.35
N GLY A 171 3.85 5.27 3.05
CA GLY A 171 3.76 3.81 2.90
C GLY A 171 4.65 3.27 1.77
N LEU A 172 4.73 3.96 0.63
CA LEU A 172 5.64 3.61 -0.46
C LEU A 172 7.11 3.69 -0.02
N PHE A 173 7.50 4.78 0.66
CA PHE A 173 8.86 4.92 1.18
C PHE A 173 9.20 3.88 2.24
N ALA A 174 8.22 3.48 3.05
CA ALA A 174 8.38 2.38 3.99
C ALA A 174 8.64 1.04 3.25
N ALA A 175 7.94 0.78 2.14
CA ALA A 175 8.12 -0.45 1.36
C ALA A 175 9.55 -0.58 0.78
N PHE A 176 10.13 0.53 0.34
CA PHE A 176 11.53 0.62 -0.11
C PHE A 176 12.54 0.88 1.02
N GLY A 177 12.10 0.89 2.28
CA GLY A 177 12.97 1.14 3.42
C GLY A 177 13.95 -0.01 3.65
N SER A 178 15.22 0.30 3.91
CA SER A 178 16.24 -0.69 4.23
C SER A 178 15.93 -1.41 5.54
N GLU A 179 16.10 -2.74 5.56
CA GLU A 179 15.90 -3.54 6.78
C GLU A 179 16.93 -3.22 7.86
N GLY A 180 16.55 -3.48 9.11
CA GLY A 180 17.40 -3.19 10.28
C GLY A 180 17.60 -1.70 10.55
N THR A 181 16.92 -0.81 9.81
CA THR A 181 16.98 0.63 10.04
C THR A 181 15.70 1.17 10.70
N PRO A 182 15.79 2.15 11.61
CA PRO A 182 14.62 2.82 12.17
C PRO A 182 13.79 3.57 11.11
N ALA A 183 14.39 3.90 9.96
CA ALA A 183 13.75 4.72 8.92
C ALA A 183 12.50 4.05 8.33
N LYS A 184 12.55 2.74 8.04
CA LYS A 184 11.41 1.97 7.51
C LYS A 184 10.18 2.10 8.42
N TRP A 185 10.37 1.86 9.72
CA TRP A 185 9.30 1.94 10.71
C TRP A 185 8.88 3.39 11.01
N GLY A 186 9.80 4.34 10.87
CA GLY A 186 9.49 5.78 10.91
C GLY A 186 8.50 6.16 9.80
N TRP A 187 8.77 5.79 8.55
CA TRP A 187 7.86 6.02 7.42
C TRP A 187 6.49 5.36 7.63
N TYR A 188 6.47 4.11 8.07
CA TYR A 188 5.22 3.40 8.39
C TYR A 188 4.41 4.09 9.49
N THR A 189 5.08 4.60 10.53
CA THR A 189 4.43 5.32 11.63
C THR A 189 3.82 6.63 11.15
N ILE A 190 4.52 7.37 10.27
CA ILE A 190 3.99 8.59 9.64
C ILE A 190 2.74 8.25 8.82
N ALA A 191 2.76 7.16 8.06
CA ALA A 191 1.60 6.69 7.29
C ALA A 191 0.39 6.41 8.21
N CYS A 192 0.61 5.70 9.33
CA CYS A 192 -0.44 5.42 10.30
C CYS A 192 -1.01 6.70 10.95
N PHE A 193 -0.16 7.67 11.29
CA PHE A 193 -0.62 8.94 11.84
C PHE A 193 -1.43 9.75 10.81
N ALA A 194 -0.98 9.77 9.56
CA ALA A 194 -1.71 10.41 8.47
C ALA A 194 -3.08 9.74 8.23
N TYR A 195 -3.16 8.41 8.34
CA TYR A 195 -4.43 7.69 8.32
C TYR A 195 -5.37 8.10 9.46
N LEU A 196 -4.88 8.31 10.68
CA LEU A 196 -5.70 8.80 11.79
C LEU A 196 -6.28 10.19 11.52
N ILE A 197 -5.58 11.04 10.76
CA ILE A 197 -6.11 12.33 10.31
C ILE A 197 -7.27 12.10 9.34
N VAL A 198 -7.17 11.17 8.40
CA VAL A 198 -8.28 10.79 7.50
C VAL A 198 -9.49 10.29 8.30
N VAL A 199 -9.26 9.41 9.28
CA VAL A 199 -10.30 8.92 10.21
C VAL A 199 -10.98 10.07 10.93
N TRP A 200 -10.21 11.04 11.44
CA TRP A 200 -10.75 12.23 12.09
C TRP A 200 -11.61 13.06 11.14
N GLN A 201 -11.13 13.32 9.92
CA GLN A 201 -11.87 14.12 8.95
C GLN A 201 -13.20 13.48 8.57
N LEU A 202 -13.25 12.17 8.32
CA LEU A 202 -14.50 11.48 7.98
C LEU A 202 -15.40 11.25 9.19
N GLY A 203 -14.84 10.73 10.29
CA GLY A 203 -15.57 10.29 11.47
C GLY A 203 -16.11 11.44 12.32
N VAL A 204 -15.42 12.58 12.36
CA VAL A 204 -15.83 13.78 13.12
C VAL A 204 -16.42 14.83 12.19
N ASN A 205 -15.62 15.35 11.24
CA ASN A 205 -16.05 16.49 10.41
C ASN A 205 -17.09 16.07 9.37
N GLY A 206 -16.91 14.91 8.71
CA GLY A 206 -17.89 14.34 7.79
C GLY A 206 -19.22 14.01 8.47
N ARG A 207 -19.14 13.38 9.66
CA ARG A 207 -20.32 13.10 10.49
C ARG A 207 -21.06 14.37 10.90
N ALA A 208 -20.36 15.43 11.27
CA ALA A 208 -20.98 16.71 11.61
C ALA A 208 -21.64 17.36 10.38
N ALA A 209 -20.98 17.32 9.21
CA ALA A 209 -21.48 17.88 7.97
C ALA A 209 -22.77 17.20 7.49
N VAL A 210 -22.83 15.86 7.55
CA VAL A 210 -23.98 15.12 6.99
C VAL A 210 -25.25 15.24 7.84
N GLN A 211 -25.15 15.66 9.11
CA GLN A 211 -26.32 15.85 9.97
C GLN A 211 -27.32 16.87 9.42
N ALA A 212 -26.87 17.82 8.60
CA ALA A 212 -27.72 18.81 7.96
C ALA A 212 -28.50 18.28 6.74
N LYS A 213 -28.17 17.09 6.21
CA LYS A 213 -28.71 16.54 4.95
C LYS A 213 -29.89 15.57 5.10
N GLY A 214 -30.37 15.33 6.32
CA GLY A 214 -31.48 14.42 6.61
C GLY A 214 -31.04 13.03 7.09
N GLN A 215 -31.95 12.32 7.77
CA GLN A 215 -31.62 11.09 8.49
C GLN A 215 -31.17 9.95 7.55
N ASN A 216 -31.76 9.83 6.37
CA ASN A 216 -31.43 8.77 5.42
C ASN A 216 -30.01 8.94 4.86
N VAL A 217 -29.66 10.17 4.45
CA VAL A 217 -28.31 10.51 3.94
C VAL A 217 -27.26 10.36 5.04
N SER A 218 -27.55 10.85 6.25
CA SER A 218 -26.67 10.71 7.41
C SER A 218 -26.39 9.24 7.74
N SER A 219 -27.43 8.40 7.80
CA SER A 219 -27.29 6.98 8.08
C SER A 219 -26.48 6.26 6.99
N PHE A 220 -26.72 6.59 5.73
CA PHE A 220 -25.98 6.02 4.61
C PHE A 220 -24.51 6.43 4.64
N PHE A 221 -24.21 7.72 4.83
CA PHE A 221 -22.83 8.20 4.97
C PHE A 221 -22.09 7.48 6.11
N LEU A 222 -22.71 7.37 7.29
CA LEU A 222 -22.08 6.70 8.43
C LEU A 222 -21.78 5.23 8.12
N ALA A 223 -22.68 4.54 7.44
CA ALA A 223 -22.48 3.15 7.04
C ALA A 223 -21.33 3.01 6.03
N ILE A 224 -21.34 3.80 4.96
CA ILE A 224 -20.35 3.66 3.89
C ILE A 224 -18.97 4.21 4.29
N ALA A 225 -18.90 5.31 5.04
CA ALA A 225 -17.64 5.82 5.59
C ALA A 225 -17.07 4.87 6.65
N GLY A 226 -17.92 4.31 7.53
CA GLY A 226 -17.50 3.30 8.50
C GLY A 226 -16.96 2.04 7.83
N TYR A 227 -17.62 1.55 6.78
CA TYR A 227 -17.14 0.47 5.94
C TYR A 227 -15.77 0.77 5.34
N THR A 228 -15.60 1.95 4.73
CA THR A 228 -14.34 2.36 4.10
C THR A 228 -13.21 2.43 5.13
N LEU A 229 -13.42 3.07 6.27
CA LEU A 229 -12.39 3.18 7.31
C LEU A 229 -12.03 1.80 7.90
N LEU A 230 -13.01 0.95 8.18
CA LEU A 230 -12.72 -0.40 8.67
C LEU A 230 -11.88 -1.20 7.65
N LEU A 231 -12.25 -1.12 6.38
CA LEU A 231 -11.54 -1.78 5.29
C LEU A 231 -10.13 -1.21 5.11
N TRP A 232 -9.98 0.12 5.18
CA TRP A 232 -8.69 0.81 5.04
C TRP A 232 -7.72 0.46 6.17
N THR A 233 -8.20 0.18 7.38
CA THR A 233 -7.36 -0.34 8.47
C THR A 233 -6.74 -1.70 8.14
N ALA A 234 -7.34 -2.51 7.27
CA ALA A 234 -6.75 -3.79 6.87
C ALA A 234 -5.49 -3.61 5.98
N TYR A 235 -5.38 -2.52 5.22
CA TYR A 235 -4.22 -2.26 4.35
C TYR A 235 -2.88 -2.13 5.10
N PRO A 236 -2.75 -1.29 6.15
CA PRO A 236 -1.52 -1.22 6.93
C PRO A 236 -1.26 -2.51 7.72
N ILE A 237 -2.30 -3.26 8.10
CA ILE A 237 -2.13 -4.59 8.72
C ILE A 237 -1.48 -5.55 7.73
N VAL A 238 -2.00 -5.65 6.50
CA VAL A 238 -1.38 -6.46 5.43
C VAL A 238 0.04 -6.00 5.18
N TRP A 239 0.28 -4.68 5.13
CA TRP A 239 1.62 -4.12 4.96
C TRP A 239 2.57 -4.57 6.08
N GLY A 240 2.12 -4.49 7.33
CA GLY A 240 2.88 -4.89 8.51
C GLY A 240 3.28 -6.36 8.48
N PHE A 241 2.44 -7.26 7.97
CA PHE A 241 2.75 -8.69 7.86
C PHE A 241 3.55 -9.05 6.59
N ALA A 242 3.32 -8.36 5.48
CA ALA A 242 3.97 -8.62 4.19
C ALA A 242 5.30 -7.89 4.07
N ASP A 243 5.28 -6.57 3.87
CA ASP A 243 6.50 -5.78 3.68
C ASP A 243 7.24 -5.54 5.00
N GLY A 244 6.50 -5.36 6.10
CA GLY A 244 7.03 -5.08 7.43
C GLY A 244 7.77 -6.27 8.03
N ALA A 245 7.03 -7.34 8.32
CA ALA A 245 7.49 -8.53 9.05
C ALA A 245 7.84 -9.73 8.16
N ARG A 246 7.56 -9.66 6.84
CA ARG A 246 7.92 -10.69 5.85
C ARG A 246 7.39 -12.10 6.16
N GLN A 247 6.27 -12.18 6.87
CA GLN A 247 5.61 -13.45 7.18
C GLN A 247 4.73 -13.95 6.01
N VAL A 248 4.46 -13.08 5.04
CA VAL A 248 3.63 -13.36 3.87
C VAL A 248 4.46 -13.24 2.60
N GLY A 249 4.46 -14.31 1.79
CA GLY A 249 5.09 -14.32 0.48
C GLY A 249 4.39 -13.36 -0.50
N VAL A 250 5.05 -13.05 -1.62
CA VAL A 250 4.56 -12.07 -2.60
C VAL A 250 3.18 -12.41 -3.15
N ASP A 251 2.88 -13.69 -3.39
CA ASP A 251 1.55 -14.12 -3.83
C ASP A 251 0.46 -13.83 -2.79
N GLY A 252 0.76 -14.08 -1.50
CA GLY A 252 -0.18 -13.82 -0.42
C GLY A 252 -0.46 -12.33 -0.24
N GLU A 253 0.57 -11.49 -0.40
CA GLU A 253 0.44 -10.03 -0.39
C GLU A 253 -0.45 -9.54 -1.54
N ILE A 254 -0.20 -10.02 -2.76
CA ILE A 254 -1.00 -9.68 -3.94
C ILE A 254 -2.46 -10.07 -3.73
N ILE A 255 -2.72 -11.29 -3.24
CA ILE A 255 -4.08 -11.79 -2.99
C ILE A 255 -4.78 -10.96 -1.92
N ALA A 256 -4.10 -10.63 -0.82
CA ALA A 256 -4.68 -9.83 0.24
C ALA A 256 -5.10 -8.44 -0.27
N TYR A 257 -4.21 -7.72 -0.95
CA TYR A 257 -4.53 -6.41 -1.50
C TYR A 257 -5.57 -6.48 -2.64
N ALA A 258 -5.55 -7.53 -3.46
CA ALA A 258 -6.57 -7.77 -4.49
C ALA A 258 -7.99 -7.86 -3.89
N ILE A 259 -8.15 -8.62 -2.81
CA ILE A 259 -9.44 -8.73 -2.11
C ILE A 259 -9.86 -7.37 -1.57
N LEU A 260 -8.94 -6.67 -0.89
CA LEU A 260 -9.22 -5.34 -0.33
C LEU A 260 -9.61 -4.34 -1.43
N ASP A 261 -8.92 -4.33 -2.56
CA ASP A 261 -9.20 -3.40 -3.65
C ASP A 261 -10.54 -3.69 -4.33
N VAL A 262 -10.93 -4.96 -4.52
CA VAL A 262 -12.26 -5.31 -5.03
C VAL A 262 -13.36 -4.83 -4.07
N LEU A 263 -13.13 -4.94 -2.76
CA LEU A 263 -14.06 -4.44 -1.75
C LEU A 263 -14.10 -2.89 -1.71
N ALA A 264 -12.95 -2.24 -1.84
CA ALA A 264 -12.79 -0.79 -1.68
C ALA A 264 -13.20 0.00 -2.93
N LYS A 265 -13.17 -0.61 -4.13
CA LYS A 265 -13.36 0.10 -5.39
C LYS A 265 -14.69 -0.31 -6.08
N PRO A 266 -14.85 -1.49 -6.70
CA PRO A 266 -16.08 -1.84 -7.38
C PRO A 266 -17.26 -2.14 -6.43
N VAL A 267 -17.03 -2.78 -5.27
CA VAL A 267 -18.12 -3.03 -4.30
C VAL A 267 -18.58 -1.72 -3.66
N PHE A 268 -17.64 -0.91 -3.17
CA PHE A 268 -17.91 0.45 -2.69
C PHE A 268 -18.65 1.27 -3.75
N GLY A 269 -18.12 1.33 -4.97
CA GLY A 269 -18.68 2.12 -6.07
C GLY A 269 -20.10 1.70 -6.46
N THR A 270 -20.35 0.39 -6.51
CA THR A 270 -21.69 -0.15 -6.76
C THR A 270 -22.65 0.23 -5.65
N TRP A 271 -22.24 0.10 -4.38
CA TRP A 271 -23.06 0.46 -3.24
C TRP A 271 -23.38 1.97 -3.20
N LEU A 272 -22.36 2.80 -3.49
CA LEU A 272 -22.49 4.25 -3.60
C LEU A 272 -23.50 4.64 -4.66
N ILE A 273 -23.30 4.19 -5.91
CA ILE A 273 -24.13 4.55 -7.04
C ILE A 273 -25.59 4.11 -6.86
N ILE A 274 -25.82 2.87 -6.43
CA ILE A 274 -27.18 2.33 -6.27
C ILE A 274 -27.94 3.09 -5.18
N THR A 275 -27.27 3.43 -4.07
CA THR A 275 -27.92 4.10 -2.95
C THR A 275 -28.13 5.59 -3.24
N HIS A 276 -27.14 6.24 -3.85
CA HIS A 276 -27.23 7.62 -4.34
C HIS A 276 -28.42 7.80 -5.29
N ALA A 277 -28.57 6.89 -6.27
CA ALA A 277 -29.68 6.94 -7.22
C ALA A 277 -31.08 6.85 -6.58
N LYS A 278 -31.18 6.26 -5.37
CA LYS A 278 -32.45 6.14 -4.62
C LYS A 278 -32.72 7.35 -3.73
N LEU A 279 -31.67 8.03 -3.27
CA LEU A 279 -31.77 9.15 -2.34
C LEU A 279 -31.70 10.47 -3.10
N ARG A 280 -32.85 11.03 -3.51
CA ARG A 280 -32.90 12.34 -4.21
C ARG A 280 -32.28 13.49 -3.41
N GLU A 281 -32.22 13.35 -2.07
CA GLU A 281 -31.57 14.29 -1.13
C GLU A 281 -30.03 14.26 -1.22
N THR A 282 -29.45 13.27 -1.91
CA THR A 282 -28.00 13.19 -2.17
C THR A 282 -27.59 13.85 -3.48
N ASP A 283 -28.52 14.46 -4.22
CA ASP A 283 -28.17 15.35 -5.33
C ASP A 283 -27.33 16.49 -4.75
N VAL A 284 -26.03 16.47 -5.05
CA VAL A 284 -25.14 17.54 -4.60
C VAL A 284 -25.49 18.75 -5.45
N ASP A 285 -26.14 19.73 -4.84
CA ASP A 285 -26.32 21.03 -5.45
C ASP A 285 -24.96 21.74 -5.41
N LEU A 286 -24.12 21.44 -6.41
CA LEU A 286 -22.75 21.94 -6.54
C LEU A 286 -22.77 23.45 -6.88
N GLY A 287 -23.36 24.30 -6.05
CA GLY A 287 -23.41 25.74 -6.29
C GLY A 287 -22.02 26.35 -6.54
N GLY A 288 -21.96 27.44 -7.31
CA GLY A 288 -20.71 28.18 -7.56
C GLY A 288 -19.78 27.52 -8.58
N PHE A 289 -18.49 27.45 -8.27
CA PHE A 289 -17.43 26.99 -9.19
C PHE A 289 -17.65 25.56 -9.73
N TRP A 290 -18.18 24.66 -8.91
CA TRP A 290 -18.31 23.24 -9.28
C TRP A 290 -19.47 22.95 -10.26
N ALA A 291 -20.55 23.74 -10.26
CA ALA A 291 -21.61 23.64 -11.28
C ALA A 291 -21.46 24.65 -12.43
N ASN A 292 -20.77 25.78 -12.24
CA ASN A 292 -20.78 26.90 -13.20
C ASN A 292 -19.38 27.30 -13.72
N GLY A 293 -18.29 26.71 -13.22
CA GLY A 293 -16.92 27.12 -13.54
C GLY A 293 -16.58 28.55 -13.08
N LEU A 294 -15.40 29.05 -13.45
CA LEU A 294 -14.99 30.44 -13.17
C LEU A 294 -15.84 31.47 -13.95
N ASN A 295 -16.40 31.08 -15.10
CA ASN A 295 -17.05 31.98 -16.06
C ASN A 295 -18.46 31.53 -16.48
N ARG A 296 -19.27 30.99 -15.57
CA ARG A 296 -20.68 30.64 -15.84
C ARG A 296 -20.89 29.80 -17.11
N GLU A 297 -19.99 28.84 -17.38
CA GLU A 297 -20.18 27.88 -18.46
C GLU A 297 -21.32 26.93 -18.05
N GLY A 298 -22.55 27.23 -18.51
CA GLY A 298 -23.72 26.39 -18.27
C GLY A 298 -24.96 27.10 -17.71
N ALA A 299 -24.87 28.39 -17.36
CA ALA A 299 -26.06 29.16 -16.98
C ALA A 299 -26.84 29.57 -18.25
N LEU A 300 -27.80 28.75 -18.68
CA LEU A 300 -28.87 29.19 -19.57
C LEU A 300 -29.61 30.33 -18.86
N ARG A 301 -29.44 31.57 -19.34
CA ARG A 301 -30.28 32.70 -18.96
C ARG A 301 -31.71 32.40 -19.39
N LEU A 302 -32.54 31.96 -18.45
CA LEU A 302 -33.98 32.17 -18.58
C LEU A 302 -34.19 33.64 -18.29
N ASN A 303 -34.71 34.37 -19.28
CA ASN A 303 -34.92 35.81 -19.25
C ASN A 303 -35.48 36.28 -17.89
N ASP A 304 -34.80 37.23 -17.27
CA ASP A 304 -35.46 38.23 -16.44
C ASP A 304 -36.24 39.13 -17.41
N ASP A 305 -37.43 38.68 -17.80
CA ASP A 305 -38.48 39.54 -18.33
C ASP A 305 -39.65 39.39 -17.36
N ASP A 306 -39.68 40.26 -16.36
CA ASP A 306 -40.90 40.70 -15.67
C ASP A 306 -40.54 41.90 -14.79
N GLY A 307 -40.83 43.12 -15.28
CA GLY A 307 -40.78 44.32 -14.45
C GLY A 307 -40.61 45.66 -15.16
N ALA A 308 -41.42 45.94 -16.18
CA ALA A 308 -41.80 47.31 -16.55
C ALA A 308 -43.29 47.49 -16.24
#